data_AF-A0A1M5XLX6-F1
#
_entry.id   AF-A0A1M5XLX6-F1
#
_cell.length_a   1.000
_cell.length_b   1.000
_cell.length_c   1.000
_cell.angle_alpha   90.00
_cell.angle_beta   90.00
_cell.angle_gamma   90.00
#
_symmetry.space_group_name_H-M   'P 1'
#
loop_
_entity.id
_entity.type
_entity.pdbx_description
1 polymer ?
#
loop_
_entity_poly.entity_id
_entity_poly.type
_entity_poly.pdbx_seq_one_letter_code
_entity_poly.pdbx_strand_id
1 'polypeptide(L)' 'MENSNKLIRFDWFIKKMLRDKSNFNVLEGLLTALLKKDIVSLNILESEGNQISEKINIIT' A
#
# COMPACT_ATOMS: atom_id res chain seq x y z
N MET A 1 15.19 14.88 30.61
CA MET A 1 14.59 15.08 29.29
C MET A 1 13.78 13.83 28.97
N GLU A 2 12.45 13.94 28.98
CA GLU A 2 11.59 12.83 28.59
C GLU A 2 11.83 12.49 27.12
N ASN A 3 12.41 11.32 26.85
CA ASN A 3 12.38 10.71 25.54
C ASN A 3 10.94 10.25 25.28
N SER A 4 10.10 11.19 24.86
CA SER A 4 8.77 10.92 24.32
C SER A 4 8.96 10.15 23.03
N ASN A 5 9.06 8.82 23.14
CA ASN A 5 9.05 7.92 22.00
C ASN A 5 7.80 8.25 21.18
N LYS A 6 7.99 8.87 20.01
CA LYS A 6 6.91 9.16 19.07
C LYS A 6 6.41 7.83 18.53
N LEU A 7 5.40 7.28 19.21
CA LEU A 7 4.70 6.10 18.76
C LEU A 7 3.81 6.52 17.59
N ILE A 8 4.02 5.87 16.46
CA ILE A 8 3.18 6.05 15.28
C ILE A 8 2.22 4.88 15.21
N ARG A 9 0.93 5.17 15.09
CA ARG A 9 -0.08 4.17 14.83
C ARG A 9 0.17 3.53 13.47
N PHE A 10 0.25 2.21 13.44
CA PHE A 10 0.54 1.47 12.21
C PHE A 10 -0.49 1.76 11.10
N ASP A 11 -1.77 1.85 11.44
CA ASP A 11 -2.82 2.19 10.48
C ASP A 11 -2.64 3.58 9.85
N TRP A 12 -2.18 4.55 10.64
CA TRP A 12 -1.86 5.89 10.13
C TRP A 12 -0.65 5.86 9.20
N PHE A 13 0.39 5.12 9.57
CA PHE A 13 1.58 4.95 8.75
C PHE A 13 1.26 4.30 7.40
N ILE A 14 0.47 3.22 7.39
CA ILE A 14 0.05 2.55 6.16
C ILE A 14 -0.78 3.47 5.27
N LYS A 15 -1.77 4.19 5.83
CA LYS A 15 -2.54 5.19 5.08
C LYS A 15 -1.65 6.29 4.47
N LYS A 16 -0.58 6.67 5.17
CA LYS A 16 0.36 7.69 4.69
C LYS A 16 1.30 7.15 3.62
N MET A 17 1.78 5.91 3.74
CA MET A 17 2.55 5.24 2.69
C MET A 17 1.76 5.11 1.40
N LEU A 18 0.48 4.71 1.48
CA LEU A 18 -0.40 4.53 0.32
C LEU A 18 -0.68 5.82 -0.49
N ARG A 19 -0.32 7.01 0.01
CA ARG A 19 -0.52 8.28 -0.70
C ARG A 19 0.55 8.60 -1.72
N ASP A 20 1.74 8.03 -1.59
CA ASP A 20 2.87 8.27 -2.50
C ASP A 20 3.20 6.98 -3.21
N LYS A 21 3.10 7.00 -4.54
CA LYS A 21 3.36 5.86 -5.43
C LYS A 21 4.74 5.24 -5.21
N SER A 22 5.72 6.03 -4.79
CA SER A 22 7.08 5.57 -4.50
C SER A 22 7.16 4.59 -3.33
N ASN A 23 6.19 4.65 -2.41
CA ASN A 23 6.14 3.79 -1.22
C ASN A 23 5.45 2.44 -1.47
N PHE A 24 4.88 2.21 -2.66
CA PHE A 24 4.16 0.97 -2.96
C PHE A 24 5.10 -0.22 -3.01
N ASN A 25 6.32 -0.05 -3.52
CA ASN A 25 7.34 -1.10 -3.53
C ASN A 25 7.72 -1.53 -2.10
N VAL A 26 7.72 -0.58 -1.15
CA VAL A 26 8.00 -0.88 0.27
C VAL A 26 6.85 -1.66 0.88
N LEU A 27 5.61 -1.29 0.57
CA LEU A 27 4.42 -2.02 1.02
C LEU A 27 4.38 -3.45 0.44
N GLU A 28 4.72 -3.59 -0.83
CA GLU A 28 4.80 -4.87 -1.54
C GLU A 28 5.81 -5.82 -0.89
N GLY A 29 7.03 -5.33 -0.64
CA GLY A 29 8.06 -6.07 0.07
C GLY A 29 7.66 -6.41 1.51
N LEU A 30 7.01 -5.48 2.22
CA LEU A 30 6.51 -5.71 3.58
C LEU A 30 5.47 -6.83 3.61
N LEU A 31 4.48 -6.79 2.73
CA LEU A 31 3.42 -7.80 2.68
C LEU A 31 3.96 -9.15 2.21
N THR A 32 4.91 -9.16 1.26
CA THR A 32 5.59 -10.36 0.81
C THR A 32 6.33 -11.04 1.96
N ALA A 33 7.08 -10.28 2.75
CA ALA A 33 7.79 -10.79 3.92
C ALA A 33 6.84 -11.28 5.01
N LEU A 34 5.75 -10.54 5.27
CA LEU A 34 4.78 -10.87 6.32
C LEU A 34 3.96 -12.13 6.00
N LEU A 35 3.53 -12.26 4.74
CA LEU A 35 2.62 -13.31 4.29
C LEU A 35 3.34 -14.51 3.67
N LYS A 36 4.67 -14.41 3.45
CA LYS A 36 5.51 -15.42 2.78
C LYS A 36 4.94 -15.82 1.41
N LYS A 37 4.41 -14.84 0.69
CA LYS A 37 3.82 -14.98 -0.65
C LYS A 37 4.32 -13.86 -1.51
N ASP A 38 4.57 -14.15 -2.77
CA ASP A 38 4.91 -13.11 -3.73
C ASP A 38 3.68 -12.22 -3.98
N ILE A 39 3.82 -10.94 -3.69
CA ILE A 39 2.76 -9.94 -3.86
C ILE A 39 3.31 -8.90 -4.80
N VAL A 40 2.52 -8.53 -5.81
CA VAL A 40 2.86 -7.49 -6.79
C VAL A 40 1.73 -6.49 -6.89
N SER A 41 2.04 -5.19 -6.93
CA SER A 41 1.04 -4.15 -7.16
C SER A 41 0.60 -4.14 -8.62
N LEU A 42 -0.66 -4.50 -8.89
CA LEU A 42 -1.19 -4.57 -10.26
C LEU A 42 -1.60 -3.20 -10.81
N ASN A 43 -2.38 -2.45 -10.03
CA ASN A 43 -2.84 -1.11 -10.37
C ASN A 43 -3.17 -0.35 -9.08
N ILE A 44 -2.98 0.96 -9.10
CA ILE A 44 -3.39 1.87 -8.02
C ILE A 44 -4.68 2.55 -8.47
N LEU A 45 -5.75 2.38 -7.69
CA LEU A 45 -7.01 3.05 -7.97
C LEU A 45 -6.90 4.53 -7.57
N GLU A 46 -6.88 5.40 -8.57
CA GLU A 46 -6.95 6.86 -8.41
C GLU A 46 -8.38 7.24 -7.96
N SER A 47 -8.56 7.45 -6.65
CA SER A 47 -9.76 8.02 -6.02
C SER A 47 -11.07 7.24 -6.20
N GLU A 48 -11.75 6.95 -5.09
CA GLU A 48 -13.08 6.29 -5.08
C GLU A 48 -14.15 6.99 -5.94
N GLY A 49 -13.95 8.27 -6.32
CA GLY A 49 -14.88 9.07 -7.12
C GLY A 49 -14.78 8.92 -8.64
N ASN A 50 -13.76 8.25 -9.18
CA ASN A 50 -13.58 8.09 -10.64
C ASN A 50 -13.33 6.63 -11.06
N GLN A 51 -14.02 5.69 -10.39
CA GLN A 51 -14.03 4.28 -10.77
C GLN A 51 -14.82 4.07 -12.07
N ILE A 52 -14.21 4.41 -13.21
CA ILE A 52 -14.62 3.79 -14.46
C ILE A 52 -14.11 2.35 -14.36
N SER A 53 -15.03 1.39 -14.34
CA SER A 53 -14.71 -0.03 -14.25
C SER A 53 -13.84 -0.47 -15.43
N GLU A 54 -12.51 -0.32 -15.31
CA GLU A 54 -11.59 -1.00 -16.21
C GLU A 54 -11.69 -2.49 -15.91
N LYS A 55 -12.45 -3.21 -16.74
CA LYS A 55 -12.40 -4.66 -16.80
C LYS A 55 -10.99 -5.06 -17.22
N ILE A 56 -10.17 -5.43 -16.23
CA ILE A 56 -8.88 -6.07 -16.48
C ILE A 56 -9.19 -7.47 -17.04
N ASN A 57 -9.13 -7.61 -18.36
CA ASN A 57 -9.10 -8.93 -19.01
C ASN A 57 -7.73 -9.53 -18.75
N ILE A 58 -7.62 -10.34 -17.71
CA ILE A 58 -6.47 -11.22 -17.52
C ILE A 58 -6.61 -12.31 -18.59
N ILE A 59 -5.76 -12.27 -19.61
CA ILE A 59 -5.69 -13.31 -20.64
C ILE A 59 -5.14 -14.56 -19.94
N THR A 60 -5.98 -15.59 -19.85
CA THR A 60 -5.65 -16.93 -19.33
C THR A 60 -4.73 -17.69 -20.28
#